data_AF-A0A2L2X6E1-F1
#
_entry.id   AF-A0A2L2X6E1-F1
#
_cell.length_a   1.000
_cell.length_b   1.000
_cell.length_c   1.000
_cell.angle_alpha   90.00
_cell.angle_beta   90.00
_cell.angle_gamma   90.00
#
_symmetry.space_group_name_H-M   'P 1'
#
loop_
_entity.id
_entity.type
_entity.pdbx_description
1 polymer ?
#
loop_
_entity_poly.entity_id
_entity_poly.type
_entity_poly.pdbx_seq_one_letter_code
_entity_poly.pdbx_strand_id
1 'polypeptide(L)'
;MTAITDRSRIRRTDPGHPEQCEVVRDYWRIFGAEDEQENLEKQCRKSEIGCMDCKKQLAQKMNETLAPIRARREAFAKDPNTVRDIIHSGSKLARKKAQEVLEQVKTAVRVYL
;
A
#
# COMPACT_ATOMS: atom_id res chain seq x y z
N MET A 1 -8.03 11.25 -10.76
CA MET A 1 -8.94 12.06 -9.92
C MET A 1 -10.33 11.44 -9.81
N THR A 2 -10.44 10.13 -9.56
CA THR A 2 -11.72 9.39 -9.61
C THR A 2 -12.06 8.67 -8.30
N ALA A 3 -11.20 8.76 -7.28
CA ALA A 3 -11.43 8.14 -5.97
C ALA A 3 -12.78 8.57 -5.37
N ILE A 4 -13.48 7.63 -4.74
CA ILE A 4 -14.80 7.89 -4.17
C ILE A 4 -14.61 8.78 -2.94
N THR A 5 -15.43 9.82 -2.85
CA THR A 5 -15.52 10.70 -1.69
C THR A 5 -16.90 10.57 -1.07
N ASP A 6 -17.12 11.29 0.02
CA ASP A 6 -18.46 11.47 0.58
C ASP A 6 -19.47 11.86 -0.51
N ARG A 7 -20.44 10.97 -0.76
CA ARG A 7 -21.48 11.13 -1.79
C ARG A 7 -22.52 12.18 -1.40
N SER A 8 -22.66 12.46 -0.11
CA SER A 8 -23.58 13.47 0.41
C SER A 8 -23.03 14.90 0.25
N ARG A 9 -21.71 15.04 0.09
CA ARG A 9 -21.05 16.32 -0.15
C ARG A 9 -21.11 16.70 -1.64
N ILE A 10 -22.19 17.36 -2.03
CA ILE A 10 -22.45 17.73 -3.44
C ILE A 10 -21.67 18.98 -3.85
N ARG A 11 -21.61 20.01 -2.99
CA ARG A 11 -20.93 21.28 -3.24
C ARG A 11 -19.71 21.43 -2.34
N ARG A 12 -18.75 22.25 -2.75
CA ARG A 12 -17.54 22.53 -1.95
C ARG A 12 -17.86 23.09 -0.57
N THR A 13 -18.89 23.94 -0.49
CA THR A 13 -19.34 24.59 0.74
C THR A 13 -20.11 23.66 1.68
N ASP A 14 -20.56 22.50 1.19
CA ASP A 14 -21.30 21.55 2.01
C ASP A 14 -20.33 20.86 2.98
N PRO A 15 -20.70 20.75 4.28
CA PRO A 15 -19.92 20.02 5.27
C PRO A 15 -19.64 18.59 4.79
N GLY A 16 -18.40 18.14 4.93
CA GLY A 16 -18.02 16.77 4.59
C GLY A 16 -18.10 15.81 5.77
N HIS A 17 -18.27 14.54 5.43
CA HIS A 17 -18.25 13.40 6.34
C HIS A 17 -17.00 12.55 6.08
N PRO A 18 -15.85 12.83 6.74
CA PRO A 18 -14.61 12.08 6.54
C PRO A 18 -14.76 10.56 6.65
N GLU A 19 -15.62 10.10 7.57
CA GLU A 19 -15.91 8.69 7.78
C GLU A 19 -16.59 8.00 6.58
N GLN A 20 -17.17 8.75 5.66
CA GLN A 20 -17.80 8.25 4.42
C GLN A 20 -16.91 8.47 3.18
N CYS A 21 -15.66 8.91 3.37
CA CYS A 21 -14.78 9.35 2.30
C CYS A 21 -13.51 8.49 2.25
N GLU A 22 -13.35 7.65 1.22
CA GLU A 22 -12.17 6.78 1.05
C GLU A 22 -10.86 7.60 0.98
N VAL A 23 -10.93 8.82 0.44
CA VAL A 23 -9.77 9.73 0.37
C VAL A 23 -9.25 10.05 1.76
N VAL A 24 -10.09 10.63 2.63
CA VAL A 24 -9.67 11.11 3.96
C VAL A 24 -9.50 9.96 4.95
N ARG A 25 -10.37 8.94 4.91
CA ARG A 25 -10.36 7.86 5.91
C ARG A 25 -9.34 6.77 5.62
N ASP A 26 -9.28 6.31 4.37
CA ASP A 26 -8.49 5.12 4.04
C ASP A 26 -7.13 5.51 3.49
N TYR A 27 -7.08 6.36 2.47
CA TYR A 27 -5.83 6.68 1.80
C TYR A 27 -4.92 7.60 2.62
N TRP A 28 -5.45 8.65 3.25
CA TRP A 28 -4.64 9.52 4.11
C TRP A 28 -4.09 8.79 5.33
N ARG A 29 -4.80 7.80 5.86
CA ARG A 29 -4.28 6.91 6.92
C ARG A 29 -3.08 6.06 6.48
N ILE A 30 -3.00 5.72 5.19
CA ILE A 30 -1.92 4.89 4.64
C ILE A 30 -0.72 5.75 4.23
N PHE A 31 -0.97 6.91 3.60
CA PHE A 31 0.07 7.71 2.92
C PHE A 31 0.46 9.00 3.64
N GLY A 32 -0.37 9.49 4.55
CA GLY A 32 -0.10 10.69 5.34
C GLY A 32 0.28 10.37 6.78
N ALA A 33 0.75 11.39 7.49
CA ALA A 33 0.93 11.33 8.93
C ALA A 33 -0.41 11.49 9.67
N GLU A 34 -0.47 11.03 10.92
CA GLU A 34 -1.69 11.05 11.73
C GLU A 34 -2.20 12.50 11.97
N ASP A 35 -1.29 13.44 12.21
CA ASP A 35 -1.60 14.86 12.37
C ASP A 35 -2.10 15.51 11.08
N GLU A 36 -1.53 15.15 9.93
CA GLU A 36 -2.02 15.59 8.61
C GLU A 36 -3.46 15.10 8.38
N GLN A 37 -3.73 13.83 8.68
CA GLN A 37 -5.07 13.25 8.56
C GLN A 37 -6.07 13.98 9.48
N GLU A 38 -5.74 14.13 10.77
CA GLU A 38 -6.63 14.80 11.72
C GLU A 38 -6.95 16.24 11.30
N ASN A 39 -5.95 16.96 10.78
CA ASN A 39 -6.14 18.32 10.29
C ASN A 39 -7.07 18.35 9.06
N LEU A 40 -6.89 17.41 8.12
CA LEU A 40 -7.76 17.28 6.96
C LEU A 40 -9.19 16.88 7.34
N GLU A 41 -9.37 16.02 8.34
CA GLU A 41 -10.69 15.69 8.87
C GLU A 41 -11.40 16.94 9.41
N LYS A 42 -10.69 17.75 10.21
CA LYS A 42 -11.22 19.02 10.76
C LYS A 42 -11.62 19.98 9.64
N GLN A 43 -10.74 20.21 8.67
CA GLN A 43 -11.02 21.09 7.53
C GLN A 43 -12.17 20.58 6.66
N CYS A 44 -12.28 19.27 6.45
CA CYS A 44 -13.33 18.65 5.66
C CYS A 44 -14.71 18.84 6.31
N ARG A 45 -14.81 18.63 7.63
CA ARG A 45 -16.06 18.85 8.39
C ARG A 45 -16.52 20.31 8.38
N LYS A 46 -15.58 21.25 8.33
CA LYS A 46 -15.84 22.70 8.29
C LYS A 46 -16.01 23.28 6.89
N SER A 47 -15.96 22.45 5.85
CA SER A 47 -15.96 22.89 4.44
C SER A 47 -14.79 23.82 4.06
N GLU A 48 -13.70 23.81 4.83
CA GLU A 48 -12.52 24.66 4.61
C GLU A 48 -11.65 24.15 3.44
N ILE A 49 -11.67 22.83 3.19
CA ILE A 49 -10.96 22.18 2.07
C ILE A 49 -11.91 21.50 1.08
N GLY A 50 -11.69 21.69 -0.22
CA GLY A 50 -12.44 21.00 -1.27
C GLY A 50 -11.97 19.55 -1.50
N CYS A 51 -12.88 18.65 -1.89
CA CYS A 51 -12.54 17.24 -2.21
C CYS A 51 -11.44 17.13 -3.27
N MET A 52 -11.44 18.01 -4.27
CA MET A 52 -10.41 18.02 -5.32
C MET A 52 -9.04 18.43 -4.77
N ASP A 53 -8.98 19.40 -3.87
CA ASP A 53 -7.72 19.87 -3.29
C ASP A 53 -7.13 18.81 -2.36
N CYS A 54 -7.97 18.19 -1.53
CA CYS A 54 -7.59 17.05 -0.70
C CYS A 54 -7.03 15.89 -1.55
N LYS A 55 -7.67 15.56 -2.68
CA LYS A 55 -7.18 14.55 -3.63
C LYS A 55 -5.82 14.92 -4.25
N LYS A 56 -5.58 16.19 -4.57
CA LYS A 56 -4.30 16.65 -5.13
C LYS A 56 -3.18 16.51 -4.11
N GLN A 57 -3.42 16.94 -2.86
CA GLN A 57 -2.46 16.78 -1.76
C GLN A 57 -2.12 15.30 -1.53
N LEU A 58 -3.14 14.43 -1.50
CA LEU A 58 -2.94 12.99 -1.38
C LEU A 58 -2.12 12.43 -2.54
N ALA A 59 -2.46 12.80 -3.77
CA ALA A 59 -1.76 12.31 -4.96
C ALA A 59 -0.28 12.70 -4.96
N GLN A 60 0.04 13.90 -4.45
CA GLN A 60 1.42 14.32 -4.26
C GLN A 60 2.12 13.39 -3.25
N LYS A 61 1.56 13.20 -2.05
CA LYS A 61 2.12 12.29 -1.03
C LYS A 61 2.32 10.88 -1.55
N MET A 62 1.30 10.30 -2.19
CA MET A 62 1.38 8.97 -2.81
C MET A 62 2.52 8.88 -3.83
N ASN A 63 2.71 9.92 -4.66
CA ASN A 63 3.80 9.93 -5.64
C ASN A 63 5.18 10.05 -4.98
N GLU A 64 5.31 10.84 -3.92
CA GLU A 64 6.54 10.95 -3.13
C GLU A 64 6.88 9.60 -2.48
N THR A 65 5.91 8.94 -1.84
CA THR A 65 6.09 7.60 -1.23
C THR A 65 6.45 6.55 -2.27
N LEU A 66 5.80 6.55 -3.43
CA LEU A 66 6.00 5.54 -4.47
C LEU A 66 7.24 5.81 -5.35
N ALA A 67 7.79 7.03 -5.36
CA ALA A 67 8.96 7.39 -6.17
C ALA A 67 10.16 6.45 -5.98
N PRO A 68 10.65 6.18 -4.75
CA PRO A 68 11.78 5.26 -4.56
C PRO A 68 11.46 3.82 -4.98
N ILE A 69 10.21 3.37 -4.80
CA ILE A 69 9.77 2.03 -5.22
C ILE A 69 9.79 1.93 -6.75
N ARG A 70 9.27 2.95 -7.44
CA ARG A 70 9.27 3.01 -8.91
C ARG A 70 10.68 3.05 -9.48
N ALA A 71 11.59 3.82 -8.89
CA ALA A 71 12.99 3.88 -9.28
C ALA A 71 13.69 2.52 -9.14
N ARG A 72 13.49 1.83 -8.01
CA ARG A 72 14.02 0.46 -7.80
C ARG A 72 13.43 -0.54 -8.80
N ARG A 73 12.11 -0.49 -9.04
CA ARG A 73 11.45 -1.33 -10.03
C ARG A 73 12.04 -1.11 -11.43
N GLU A 74 12.26 0.14 -11.82
CA GLU A 74 12.85 0.46 -13.12
C GLU A 74 14.28 -0.07 -13.24
N ALA A 75 15.09 0.02 -12.18
CA ALA A 75 16.42 -0.58 -12.16
C ALA A 75 16.37 -2.10 -12.39
N PHE A 76 15.45 -2.82 -11.74
CA PHE A 76 15.26 -4.26 -11.97
C PHE A 76 14.68 -4.58 -13.36
N ALA A 77 13.89 -3.68 -13.95
CA ALA A 77 13.36 -3.88 -15.29
C ALA A 77 14.44 -3.81 -16.38
N LYS A 78 15.53 -3.06 -16.13
CA LYS A 78 16.68 -2.97 -17.05
C LYS A 78 17.49 -4.27 -17.13
N ASP A 79 17.49 -5.07 -16.06
CA ASP A 79 18.07 -6.41 -16.07
C ASP A 79 17.13 -7.44 -15.42
N PRO A 80 16.25 -8.07 -16.21
CA PRO A 80 15.36 -9.11 -15.73
C PRO A 80 16.06 -10.36 -15.20
N ASN A 81 17.33 -10.62 -15.57
CA ASN A 81 18.05 -11.81 -15.10
C ASN A 81 18.38 -11.70 -13.61
N THR A 82 18.75 -10.50 -13.13
CA THR A 82 18.91 -10.25 -11.69
C THR A 82 17.68 -10.68 -10.89
N VAL A 83 16.46 -10.43 -11.38
CA VAL A 83 15.22 -10.85 -10.70
C VAL A 83 15.08 -12.38 -10.69
N ARG A 84 15.39 -13.05 -11.81
CA ARG A 84 15.37 -14.52 -11.89
C ARG A 84 16.36 -15.14 -10.93
N ASP A 85 17.57 -14.59 -10.82
CA ASP A 85 18.60 -15.10 -9.93
C ASP A 85 18.23 -14.96 -8.46
N ILE A 86 17.60 -13.84 -8.08
CA ILE A 86 17.03 -13.65 -6.74
C ILE A 86 15.98 -14.73 -6.44
N ILE A 87 15.06 -15.01 -7.37
CA ILE A 87 14.04 -16.05 -7.20
C ILE A 87 14.68 -17.44 -7.11
N HIS A 88 15.65 -17.75 -7.97
CA HIS A 88 16.32 -19.06 -7.98
C HIS A 88 17.11 -19.31 -6.71
N SER A 89 17.85 -18.31 -6.22
CA SER A 89 18.60 -18.40 -4.97
C SER A 89 17.68 -18.60 -3.76
N GLY A 90 16.61 -17.80 -3.66
CA GLY A 90 15.58 -17.98 -2.63
C GLY A 90 14.92 -19.37 -2.68
N SER A 91 14.63 -19.86 -3.88
CA SER A 91 14.06 -21.21 -4.09
C SER A 91 15.00 -22.32 -3.62
N LYS A 92 16.31 -22.19 -3.85
CA LYS A 92 17.30 -23.16 -3.36
C LYS A 92 17.33 -23.21 -1.83
N LEU A 93 17.32 -22.05 -1.18
CA LEU A 93 17.31 -21.95 0.29
C LEU A 93 16.02 -22.55 0.88
N ALA A 94 14.86 -22.19 0.32
CA ALA A 94 13.58 -22.72 0.75
C ALA A 94 13.51 -24.24 0.57
N ARG A 95 14.01 -24.77 -0.55
CA ARG A 95 14.04 -26.22 -0.82
C ARG A 95 14.86 -26.98 0.21
N LYS A 96 16.03 -26.46 0.60
CA LYS A 96 16.86 -27.07 1.65
C LYS A 96 16.07 -27.19 2.96
N LYS A 97 15.41 -26.11 3.38
CA LYS A 97 14.60 -26.12 4.60
C LYS A 97 13.41 -27.07 4.51
N ALA A 98 12.74 -27.10 3.35
CA ALA A 98 11.63 -28.02 3.11
C ALA A 98 12.08 -29.49 3.17
N GLN A 99 13.25 -29.82 2.64
CA GLN A 99 13.82 -31.17 2.74
C GLN A 99 14.08 -31.56 4.19
N GLU A 100 14.69 -30.68 5.00
CA GLU A 100 14.90 -30.93 6.44
C GLU A 100 13.58 -31.24 7.17
N VAL A 101 12.52 -30.49 6.87
CA VAL A 101 11.19 -30.71 7.46
C VAL A 101 10.59 -32.03 6.96
N LEU A 102 10.71 -32.34 5.67
CA LEU A 102 10.16 -33.57 5.10
C LEU A 102 10.83 -34.82 5.68
N GLU A 103 12.13 -34.78 5.99
CA GLU A 103 12.79 -35.91 6.68
C GLU A 103 12.22 -36.15 8.08
N GLN A 104 11.94 -35.08 8.83
CA GLN A 104 11.28 -35.20 10.13
C GLN A 104 9.86 -35.77 9.99
N VAL A 105 9.10 -35.31 8.99
CA VAL A 105 7.76 -35.82 8.71
C VAL A 105 7.79 -37.29 8.32
N LYS A 106 8.68 -37.72 7.43
CA LYS A 106 8.83 -39.14 7.05
C LYS A 106 9.14 -40.01 8.26
N THR A 107 10.05 -39.55 9.12
CA THR A 107 10.39 -40.22 10.39
C THR A 107 9.16 -40.35 11.30
N ALA A 108 8.38 -39.27 11.47
CA ALA A 108 7.21 -39.26 12.33
C ALA A 108 6.07 -40.16 11.81
N VAL A 109 5.85 -40.16 10.50
CA VAL A 109 4.76 -40.90 9.83
C VAL A 109 5.17 -42.34 9.51
N ARG A 110 6.44 -42.72 9.77
CA ARG A 110 6.99 -44.07 9.53
C ARG A 110 6.88 -44.50 8.06
N VAL A 111 7.03 -43.56 7.15
CA VAL A 111 7.19 -43.87 5.72
C VAL A 111 8.65 -44.28 5.54
N TYR A 112 8.88 -45.53 5.09
CA TYR A 112 10.18 -46.21 4.99
C TYR A 112 11.39 -45.29 4.71
N LEU A 113 12.45 -45.47 5.52
CA LEU A 113 13.81 -44.94 5.30
C LEU A 113 14.51 -45.70 4.17
#